data_AF-A0A6M8VYT6-F1
#
_entry.id   AF-A0A6M8VYT6-F1
#
_cell.length_a   1.000
_cell.length_b   1.000
_cell.length_c   1.000
_cell.angle_alpha   90.00
_cell.angle_beta   90.00
_cell.angle_gamma   90.00
#
_symmetry.space_group_name_H-M   'P 1'
#
loop_
_entity.id
_entity.type
_entity.pdbx_description
1 polymer ?
#
loop_
_entity_poly.entity_id
_entity_poly.type
_entity_poly.pdbx_seq_one_letter_code
_entity_poly.pdbx_strand_id
1 'polypeptide(L)'
;MGPWFVRIESQPFRPGCNYATLLHLIDRGTVRADTAVRGPTTRQFWMLARWCPGVAHRLGLCHSCQAKVDPESRECSSCGAAFERLEDRQALGLGDVRPLPGRSVPSEVRRAGVAAAPAAALAPDAGSSSDTHSTGRVSSPTQEAADDLADEGLRELRLRRDLRRSKRWTAVWSALALITLAGLGGYAVFLQLDLGSGPVGQWLSARQASTDSDRADVAPGPNDEVHRPQAAVGEADLLPPGPDDDAPPPGLASTDEAEAGGPAVEPGTGEEPGEDGVAGARIRTLSRLRGLR
;
A
#
# COMPACT_ATOMS: atom_id res chain seq x y z
N MET A 1 -20.04 -13.40 -2.99
CA MET A 1 -18.75 -12.69 -2.96
C MET A 1 -17.71 -13.75 -2.65
N GLY A 2 -16.72 -13.90 -3.52
CA GLY A 2 -15.80 -15.04 -3.52
C GLY A 2 -14.84 -15.06 -2.32
N PRO A 3 -14.07 -16.16 -2.17
CA PRO A 3 -13.08 -16.29 -1.12
C PRO A 3 -11.93 -15.29 -1.29
N TRP A 4 -11.14 -15.12 -0.24
CA TRP A 4 -9.89 -14.38 -0.24
C TRP A 4 -8.75 -15.26 -0.74
N PHE A 5 -7.93 -14.74 -1.65
CA PHE A 5 -6.74 -15.41 -2.15
C PHE A 5 -5.51 -14.63 -1.71
N VAL A 6 -4.48 -15.34 -1.25
CA VAL A 6 -3.21 -14.77 -0.80
C VAL A 6 -2.11 -15.40 -1.62
N ARG A 7 -1.25 -14.58 -2.24
CA ARG A 7 -0.10 -15.07 -2.98
C ARG A 7 1.12 -15.07 -2.06
N ILE A 8 1.59 -16.27 -1.74
CA ILE A 8 2.81 -16.50 -0.96
C ILE A 8 3.80 -17.19 -1.88
N GLU A 9 5.05 -16.74 -1.89
CA GLU A 9 6.07 -17.24 -2.83
C GLU A 9 6.37 -18.74 -2.63
N SER A 10 6.35 -19.21 -1.38
CA SER A 10 6.53 -20.63 -1.05
C SER A 10 5.34 -21.52 -1.39
N GLN A 11 4.14 -20.94 -1.59
CA GLN A 11 2.89 -21.70 -1.82
C GLN A 11 2.01 -20.95 -2.85
N PRO A 12 2.34 -21.02 -4.15
CA PRO A 12 1.66 -20.25 -5.19
C PRO A 12 0.20 -20.68 -5.40
N PHE A 13 -0.16 -21.91 -5.06
CA PHE A 13 -1.49 -22.50 -5.31
C PHE A 13 -2.28 -22.76 -4.04
N ARG A 14 -2.44 -21.74 -3.18
CA ARG A 14 -3.33 -21.87 -2.02
C ARG A 14 -4.80 -21.81 -2.42
N PRO A 15 -5.65 -22.69 -1.86
CA PRO A 15 -7.09 -22.53 -1.99
C PRO A 15 -7.52 -21.20 -1.35
N GLY A 16 -8.61 -20.63 -1.86
CA GLY A 16 -9.21 -19.43 -1.26
C GLY A 16 -9.62 -19.68 0.20
N CYS A 17 -9.51 -18.66 1.03
CA CYS A 17 -9.84 -18.69 2.45
C CYS A 17 -10.96 -17.68 2.80
N ASN A 18 -11.59 -17.85 3.96
CA ASN A 18 -12.55 -16.86 4.46
C ASN A 18 -11.80 -15.65 5.09
N TYR A 19 -12.53 -14.57 5.39
CA TYR A 19 -11.90 -13.36 5.96
C TYR A 19 -11.32 -13.61 7.35
N ALA A 20 -11.96 -14.44 8.19
CA ALA A 20 -11.45 -14.76 9.52
C ALA A 20 -10.08 -15.46 9.47
N THR A 21 -9.91 -16.42 8.56
CA THR A 21 -8.63 -17.08 8.28
C THR A 21 -7.60 -16.06 7.77
N LEU A 22 -8.00 -15.11 6.93
CA LEU A 22 -7.11 -14.03 6.50
C LEU A 22 -6.63 -13.19 7.69
N LEU A 23 -7.50 -12.85 8.65
CA LEU A 23 -7.11 -12.15 9.88
C LEU A 23 -6.10 -12.96 10.69
N HIS A 24 -6.35 -14.25 10.90
CA HIS A 24 -5.38 -15.12 11.58
C HIS A 24 -4.02 -15.19 10.87
N LEU A 25 -4.00 -15.13 9.53
CA LEU A 25 -2.73 -15.07 8.78
C LEU A 25 -2.01 -13.73 8.95
N ILE A 26 -2.74 -12.62 9.16
CA ILE A 26 -2.19 -11.30 9.48
C ILE A 26 -1.62 -11.31 10.90
N ASP A 27 -2.37 -11.84 11.88
CA ASP A 27 -1.93 -11.91 13.28
C ASP A 27 -0.66 -12.76 13.44
N ARG A 28 -0.52 -13.83 12.64
CA ARG A 28 0.69 -14.66 12.57
C ARG A 28 1.85 -14.00 11.81
N GLY A 29 1.64 -12.84 11.19
CA GLY A 29 2.64 -12.17 10.36
C GLY A 29 2.94 -12.86 9.02
N THR A 30 2.13 -13.85 8.63
CA THR A 30 2.27 -14.52 7.32
C THR A 30 1.83 -13.59 6.19
N VAL A 31 0.77 -12.82 6.40
CA VAL A 31 0.33 -11.75 5.48
C VAL A 31 0.90 -10.44 5.99
N ARG A 32 1.76 -9.83 5.19
CA ARG A 32 2.41 -8.55 5.45
C ARG A 32 1.84 -7.47 4.54
N ALA A 33 2.24 -6.21 4.77
CA ALA A 33 1.81 -5.06 3.98
C ALA A 33 2.06 -5.23 2.46
N ASP A 34 3.17 -5.86 2.10
CA ASP A 34 3.65 -6.13 0.75
C ASP A 34 3.11 -7.44 0.14
N THR A 35 2.37 -8.24 0.90
CA THR A 35 1.76 -9.47 0.37
C THR A 35 0.65 -9.13 -0.63
N ALA A 36 0.65 -9.78 -1.79
CA ALA A 36 -0.42 -9.65 -2.76
C ALA A 36 -1.65 -10.47 -2.34
N VAL A 37 -2.79 -9.80 -2.25
CA VAL A 37 -4.08 -10.37 -1.86
C VAL A 37 -5.14 -10.02 -2.91
N ARG A 38 -6.13 -10.90 -3.04
CA ARG A 38 -7.31 -10.69 -3.89
C ARG A 38 -8.54 -11.08 -3.10
N GLY A 39 -9.61 -10.30 -3.18
CA GLY A 39 -10.84 -10.61 -2.48
C GLY A 39 -12.04 -9.79 -2.92
N PRO A 40 -13.15 -9.91 -2.17
CA PRO A 40 -14.38 -9.17 -2.42
C PRO A 40 -14.19 -7.64 -2.53
N THR A 41 -13.40 -7.04 -1.64
CA THR A 41 -13.20 -5.58 -1.62
C THR A 41 -12.25 -5.06 -2.69
N THR A 42 -11.43 -5.93 -3.27
CA THR A 42 -10.49 -5.57 -4.34
C THR A 42 -11.12 -5.66 -5.73
N ARG A 43 -12.44 -5.90 -5.83
CA ARG A 43 -13.15 -6.15 -7.11
C ARG A 43 -12.48 -7.25 -7.92
N GLN A 44 -12.00 -8.31 -7.24
CA GLN A 44 -11.31 -9.44 -7.87
C GLN A 44 -9.93 -9.13 -8.48
N PHE A 45 -9.36 -7.95 -8.25
CA PHE A 45 -7.98 -7.66 -8.63
C PHE A 45 -6.99 -8.08 -7.55
N TRP A 46 -5.78 -8.45 -7.98
CA TRP A 46 -4.64 -8.62 -7.09
C TRP A 46 -4.12 -7.25 -6.68
N MET A 47 -4.01 -7.01 -5.37
CA MET A 47 -3.53 -5.77 -4.79
C MET A 47 -2.63 -6.08 -3.60
N LEU A 48 -1.72 -5.15 -3.27
CA LEU A 48 -0.95 -5.26 -2.02
C LEU A 48 -1.88 -5.12 -0.81
N ALA A 49 -1.64 -5.89 0.24
CA ALA A 49 -2.48 -5.90 1.43
C ALA A 49 -2.61 -4.51 2.08
N ARG A 50 -1.55 -3.69 2.03
CA ARG A 50 -1.57 -2.29 2.50
C ARG A 50 -2.54 -1.37 1.76
N TRP A 51 -2.97 -1.72 0.54
CA TRP A 51 -3.89 -0.91 -0.29
C TRP A 51 -5.29 -1.51 -0.34
N CYS A 52 -5.48 -2.70 0.23
CA CYS A 52 -6.74 -3.41 0.20
C CYS A 52 -7.72 -2.87 1.26
N PRO A 53 -8.91 -2.36 0.86
CA PRO A 53 -9.95 -1.96 1.81
C PRO A 53 -10.38 -3.16 2.67
N GLY A 54 -10.61 -2.93 3.95
CA GLY A 54 -10.94 -3.99 4.93
C GLY A 54 -9.75 -4.82 5.42
N VAL A 55 -8.58 -4.77 4.77
CA VAL A 55 -7.38 -5.52 5.20
C VAL A 55 -6.30 -4.58 5.73
N ALA A 56 -6.05 -3.46 5.06
CA ALA A 56 -4.96 -2.56 5.42
C ALA A 56 -5.01 -2.06 6.87
N HIS A 57 -6.20 -1.77 7.41
CA HIS A 57 -6.36 -1.27 8.78
C HIS A 57 -5.94 -2.30 9.83
N ARG A 58 -6.15 -3.60 9.56
CA ARG A 58 -5.69 -4.71 10.41
C ARG A 58 -4.17 -4.82 10.44
N LEU A 59 -3.50 -4.36 9.38
CA LEU A 59 -2.04 -4.19 9.33
C LEU A 59 -1.57 -2.86 9.94
N GLY A 60 -2.46 -2.08 10.55
CA GLY A 60 -2.16 -0.79 11.18
C GLY A 60 -1.96 0.36 10.19
N LEU A 61 -2.43 0.23 8.95
CA LEU A 61 -2.26 1.23 7.88
C LEU A 61 -3.59 1.64 7.27
N CYS A 62 -3.74 2.92 6.92
CA CYS A 62 -4.89 3.37 6.14
C CYS A 62 -4.76 2.93 4.68
N HIS A 63 -5.78 2.23 4.13
CA HIS A 63 -5.79 1.84 2.72
C HIS A 63 -5.68 3.03 1.74
N SER A 64 -6.17 4.22 2.12
CA SER A 64 -6.20 5.41 1.26
C SER A 64 -4.92 6.25 1.37
N CYS A 65 -4.54 6.67 2.59
CA CYS A 65 -3.41 7.58 2.78
C CYS A 65 -2.14 6.93 3.35
N GLN A 66 -2.18 5.63 3.68
CA GLN A 66 -1.07 4.88 4.29
C GLN A 66 -0.59 5.42 5.65
N ALA A 67 -1.35 6.31 6.30
CA ALA A 67 -1.06 6.73 7.67
C ALA A 67 -1.19 5.55 8.64
N LYS A 68 -0.41 5.58 9.72
CA LYS A 68 -0.54 4.61 10.81
C LYS A 68 -1.89 4.80 11.50
N VAL A 69 -2.58 3.68 11.72
CA VAL A 69 -3.95 3.65 12.22
C VAL A 69 -4.07 2.52 13.24
N ASP A 70 -4.96 2.69 14.22
CA ASP A 70 -5.29 1.65 15.17
C ASP A 70 -6.14 0.54 14.50
N PRO A 71 -5.78 -0.75 14.64
CA PRO A 71 -6.48 -1.86 13.99
C PRO A 71 -7.97 -1.99 14.33
N GLU A 72 -8.42 -1.45 15.47
CA GLU A 72 -9.82 -1.50 15.89
C GLU A 72 -10.62 -0.26 15.52
N SER A 73 -9.94 0.80 15.05
CA SER A 73 -10.60 2.02 14.61
C SER A 73 -11.57 1.75 13.45
N ARG A 74 -12.66 2.53 13.40
CA ARG A 74 -13.67 2.45 12.33
C ARG A 74 -13.37 3.40 11.16
N GLU A 75 -12.46 4.35 11.37
CA GLU A 75 -12.06 5.31 10.35
C GLU A 75 -10.63 5.82 10.58
N CYS A 76 -9.98 6.26 9.51
CA CYS A 76 -8.65 6.83 9.59
C CYS A 76 -8.68 8.24 10.18
N SER A 77 -7.99 8.48 11.30
CA SER A 77 -7.83 9.80 11.90
C SER A 77 -7.17 10.84 11.00
N SER A 78 -6.30 10.41 10.07
CA SER A 78 -5.58 11.34 9.19
C SER A 78 -6.41 11.82 8.01
N CYS A 79 -7.29 10.98 7.46
CA CYS A 79 -7.97 11.28 6.20
C CYS A 79 -9.50 11.07 6.22
N GLY A 80 -10.04 10.41 7.24
CA GLY A 80 -11.47 10.08 7.36
C GLY A 80 -11.90 8.92 6.45
N ALA A 81 -11.03 7.95 6.19
CA ALA A 81 -11.39 6.79 5.37
C ALA A 81 -12.12 5.80 6.28
N ALA A 82 -13.36 5.45 5.96
CA ALA A 82 -14.09 4.42 6.69
C ALA A 82 -13.43 3.04 6.49
N PHE A 83 -13.38 2.25 7.55
CA PHE A 83 -12.97 0.85 7.54
C PHE A 83 -14.22 0.00 7.68
N GLU A 84 -14.77 -0.42 6.53
CA GLU A 84 -15.92 -1.31 6.52
C GLU A 84 -15.51 -2.69 7.07
N ARG A 85 -16.14 -3.11 8.17
CA ARG A 85 -15.94 -4.46 8.73
C ARG A 85 -16.68 -5.46 7.84
N LEU A 86 -15.92 -6.31 7.15
CA LEU A 86 -16.43 -7.27 6.18
C LEU A 86 -17.02 -8.54 6.81
N GLU A 87 -17.61 -8.41 8.00
CA GLU A 87 -18.23 -9.51 8.74
C GLU A 87 -19.54 -9.93 8.06
N ASP A 88 -20.34 -8.97 7.59
CA ASP A 88 -21.71 -9.19 7.10
C ASP A 88 -21.79 -9.66 5.63
N ARG A 89 -20.82 -9.26 4.80
CA ARG A 89 -20.90 -9.53 3.35
C ARG A 89 -20.62 -10.98 2.93
N GLN A 90 -20.20 -11.84 3.86
CA GLN A 90 -20.03 -13.26 3.61
C GLN A 90 -21.36 -14.01 3.57
N ALA A 91 -22.39 -13.47 4.20
CA ALA A 91 -23.72 -14.05 4.19
C ALA A 91 -24.42 -13.87 2.84
N LEU A 92 -24.01 -12.96 1.95
CA LEU A 92 -24.67 -12.72 0.64
C LEU A 92 -26.20 -12.52 0.69
N GLY A 93 -26.75 -12.16 1.84
CA GLY A 93 -28.20 -12.14 2.06
C GLY A 93 -28.83 -13.53 2.20
N LEU A 94 -28.03 -14.61 2.19
CA LEU A 94 -28.40 -15.89 2.77
C LEU A 94 -28.45 -15.68 4.29
N GLY A 95 -29.61 -15.93 4.89
CA GLY A 95 -29.76 -15.84 6.35
C GLY A 95 -28.80 -16.78 7.07
N ASP A 96 -28.72 -16.64 8.40
CA ASP A 96 -27.88 -17.48 9.25
C ASP A 96 -28.00 -18.95 8.86
N VAL A 97 -26.86 -19.64 8.75
CA VAL A 97 -26.79 -21.06 8.40
C VAL A 97 -27.51 -21.85 9.50
N ARG A 98 -28.81 -22.09 9.30
CA ARG A 98 -29.62 -22.90 10.20
C ARG A 98 -29.29 -24.37 9.93
N PRO A 99 -28.90 -25.15 10.94
CA PRO A 99 -28.68 -26.58 10.74
C PRO A 99 -29.98 -27.22 10.23
N LEU A 100 -29.87 -28.02 9.17
CA LEU A 100 -31.02 -28.76 8.63
C LEU A 100 -31.59 -29.67 9.72
N PRO A 101 -32.92 -29.64 9.96
CA PRO A 101 -33.55 -30.52 10.95
C PRO A 101 -33.27 -31.99 10.57
N GLY A 102 -32.76 -32.76 11.52
CA GLY A 102 -32.52 -34.21 11.34
C GLY A 102 -31.09 -34.62 10.96
N ARG A 103 -30.19 -33.69 10.61
CA ARG A 103 -28.74 -33.98 10.57
C ARG A 103 -28.12 -33.53 11.89
N SER A 104 -27.62 -34.49 12.67
CA SER A 104 -26.79 -34.18 13.83
C SER A 104 -25.59 -33.38 13.34
N VAL A 105 -25.55 -32.08 13.66
CA VAL A 105 -24.36 -31.26 13.46
C VAL A 105 -23.19 -31.98 14.12
N PRO A 106 -22.08 -32.22 13.39
CA PRO A 106 -20.84 -32.68 14.01
C PRO A 106 -20.56 -31.79 15.22
N SER A 107 -20.25 -32.40 16.36
CA SER A 107 -20.12 -31.73 17.67
C SER A 107 -19.22 -30.49 17.67
N GLU A 108 -18.33 -30.36 16.68
CA GLU A 108 -17.43 -29.23 16.47
C GLU A 108 -18.16 -27.94 16.06
N VAL A 109 -19.23 -28.00 15.26
CA VAL A 109 -19.99 -26.80 14.85
C VAL A 109 -20.78 -26.21 16.03
N ARG A 110 -21.14 -27.04 17.01
CA ARG A 110 -21.87 -26.60 18.21
C ARG A 110 -21.02 -25.69 19.11
N ARG A 111 -19.70 -25.84 19.15
CA ARG A 111 -18.84 -24.91 19.93
C ARG A 111 -18.70 -23.53 19.28
N ALA A 112 -18.72 -23.45 17.95
CA ALA A 112 -18.60 -22.18 17.24
C ALA A 112 -19.88 -21.33 17.28
N GLY A 113 -21.07 -21.96 17.34
CA GLY A 113 -22.35 -21.25 17.31
C GLY A 113 -22.91 -20.81 18.68
N VAL A 114 -22.44 -21.39 19.79
CA VAL A 114 -23.06 -21.17 21.12
C VAL A 114 -22.50 -19.93 21.85
N ALA A 115 -21.38 -19.36 21.39
CA ALA A 115 -20.83 -18.13 21.98
C ALA A 115 -21.57 -16.83 21.57
N ALA A 116 -22.55 -16.91 20.65
CA ALA A 116 -23.24 -15.74 20.11
C ALA A 116 -24.78 -15.81 20.25
N ALA A 117 -25.30 -16.51 21.26
CA ALA A 117 -26.73 -16.45 21.58
C ALA A 117 -26.98 -15.33 22.62
N PRO A 118 -27.63 -14.20 22.25
CA PRO A 118 -28.19 -13.30 23.25
C PRO A 118 -29.31 -14.04 23.99
N ALA A 119 -29.17 -14.14 25.31
CA ALA A 119 -30.20 -14.64 26.20
C ALA A 119 -31.43 -13.71 26.14
N ALA A 120 -32.40 -14.04 25.30
CA ALA A 120 -33.72 -13.42 25.32
C ALA A 120 -34.78 -14.52 25.27
N ALA A 121 -35.21 -14.90 26.47
CA ALA A 121 -36.40 -15.67 26.71
C ALA A 121 -37.64 -14.84 26.33
N LEU A 122 -38.60 -15.44 25.60
CA LEU A 122 -39.98 -15.70 26.05
C LEU A 122 -40.96 -15.87 24.87
N ALA A 123 -41.55 -17.07 24.85
CA ALA A 123 -42.90 -17.48 24.43
C ALA A 123 -43.39 -17.31 22.96
N PRO A 124 -44.06 -18.34 22.41
CA PRO A 124 -44.69 -18.32 21.10
C PRO A 124 -46.17 -17.89 21.20
N ASP A 125 -46.66 -17.17 20.19
CA ASP A 125 -48.08 -17.15 19.86
C ASP A 125 -48.27 -17.60 18.41
N ALA A 126 -49.18 -18.54 18.26
CA ALA A 126 -49.48 -19.24 17.02
C ALA A 126 -50.58 -18.49 16.26
N GLY A 127 -50.44 -18.36 14.94
CA GLY A 127 -51.61 -18.08 14.11
C GLY A 127 -51.32 -17.51 12.72
N SER A 128 -51.85 -18.22 11.74
CA SER A 128 -52.29 -17.73 10.43
C SER A 128 -51.31 -17.78 9.26
N SER A 129 -51.38 -18.94 8.59
CA SER A 129 -51.41 -19.13 7.14
C SER A 129 -52.00 -17.95 6.36
N SER A 130 -51.37 -17.54 5.26
CA SER A 130 -51.79 -17.87 3.88
C SER A 130 -51.22 -16.91 2.82
N ASP A 131 -50.64 -17.54 1.80
CA ASP A 131 -50.80 -17.25 0.37
C ASP A 131 -50.21 -15.99 -0.31
N THR A 132 -49.23 -16.29 -1.18
CA THR A 132 -49.26 -16.05 -2.65
C THR A 132 -49.40 -14.60 -3.18
N HIS A 133 -48.31 -14.05 -3.76
CA HIS A 133 -48.24 -13.37 -5.08
C HIS A 133 -46.80 -12.86 -5.32
N SER A 134 -46.09 -13.37 -6.32
CA SER A 134 -45.95 -12.80 -7.67
C SER A 134 -45.35 -11.38 -7.72
N THR A 135 -44.05 -11.35 -8.05
CA THR A 135 -43.43 -10.49 -9.09
C THR A 135 -43.92 -9.04 -9.24
N GLY A 136 -43.11 -8.11 -8.78
CA GLY A 136 -43.24 -6.70 -9.15
C GLY A 136 -42.71 -5.77 -8.08
N ARG A 137 -41.41 -5.87 -7.74
CA ARG A 137 -40.76 -4.83 -6.93
C ARG A 137 -40.62 -3.59 -7.81
N VAL A 138 -41.67 -2.78 -7.84
CA VAL A 138 -41.64 -1.40 -8.30
C VAL A 138 -40.69 -0.68 -7.36
N SER A 139 -39.46 -0.43 -7.83
CA SER A 139 -38.51 0.45 -7.15
C SER A 139 -39.23 1.75 -6.84
N SER A 140 -39.40 2.06 -5.56
CA SER A 140 -40.02 3.31 -5.15
C SER A 140 -39.08 4.45 -5.55
N PRO A 141 -39.53 5.48 -6.29
CA PRO A 141 -38.69 6.57 -6.79
C PRO A 141 -37.99 7.38 -5.68
N THR A 142 -38.40 7.20 -4.43
CA THR A 142 -37.80 7.83 -3.26
C THR A 142 -36.45 7.21 -2.85
N GLN A 143 -36.17 5.94 -3.20
CA GLN A 143 -34.87 5.32 -2.87
C GLN A 143 -33.75 5.75 -3.84
N GLU A 144 -34.06 5.91 -5.14
CA GLU A 144 -33.07 6.42 -6.12
C GLU A 144 -32.60 7.84 -5.77
N ALA A 145 -33.52 8.72 -5.34
CA ALA A 145 -33.16 10.07 -4.91
C ALA A 145 -32.27 10.11 -3.64
N ALA A 146 -32.39 9.11 -2.76
CA ALA A 146 -31.56 9.02 -1.57
C ALA A 146 -30.15 8.50 -1.89
N ASP A 147 -30.03 7.56 -2.83
CA ASP A 147 -28.76 7.02 -3.30
C ASP A 147 -27.95 8.08 -4.08
N ASP A 148 -28.61 8.91 -4.90
CA ASP A 148 -27.96 10.01 -5.64
C ASP A 148 -27.36 11.08 -4.70
N LEU A 149 -28.09 11.44 -3.64
CA LEU A 149 -27.60 12.39 -2.62
C LEU A 149 -26.40 11.82 -1.82
N ALA A 150 -26.37 10.51 -1.61
CA ALA A 150 -25.25 9.85 -0.93
C ALA A 150 -23.98 9.84 -1.80
N ASP A 151 -24.11 9.64 -3.12
CA ASP A 151 -22.96 9.64 -4.03
C ASP A 151 -22.38 11.05 -4.21
N GLU A 152 -23.21 12.08 -4.23
CA GLU A 152 -22.75 13.48 -4.32
C GLU A 152 -21.97 13.90 -3.06
N GLY A 153 -22.42 13.46 -1.87
CA GLY A 153 -21.67 13.66 -0.62
C GLY A 153 -20.29 12.97 -0.62
N LEU A 154 -20.20 11.76 -1.17
CA LEU A 154 -18.91 11.05 -1.31
C LEU A 154 -17.99 11.74 -2.32
N ARG A 155 -18.54 12.34 -3.38
CA ARG A 155 -17.78 13.06 -4.40
C ARG A 155 -17.15 14.34 -3.85
N GLU A 156 -17.90 15.11 -3.06
CA GLU A 156 -17.39 16.30 -2.35
C GLU A 156 -16.29 15.92 -1.34
N LEU A 157 -16.46 14.82 -0.61
CA LEU A 157 -15.44 14.32 0.32
C LEU A 157 -14.15 13.89 -0.40
N ARG A 158 -14.23 13.30 -1.60
CA ARG A 158 -13.05 12.98 -2.42
C ARG A 158 -12.32 14.25 -2.87
N LEU A 159 -13.04 15.24 -3.38
CA LEU A 159 -12.49 16.53 -3.81
C LEU A 159 -11.76 17.27 -2.68
N ARG A 160 -12.35 17.33 -1.47
CA ARG A 160 -11.70 17.93 -0.30
C ARG A 160 -10.41 17.22 0.10
N ARG A 161 -10.33 15.91 -0.10
CA ARG A 161 -9.15 15.09 0.20
C ARG A 161 -8.00 15.41 -0.76
N ASP A 162 -8.31 15.50 -2.05
CA ASP A 162 -7.32 15.81 -3.10
C ASP A 162 -6.76 17.22 -2.95
N LEU A 163 -7.59 18.18 -2.53
CA LEU A 163 -7.14 19.55 -2.23
C LEU A 163 -6.14 19.59 -1.05
N ARG A 164 -6.33 18.78 -0.01
CA ARG A 164 -5.36 18.72 1.12
C ARG A 164 -4.04 18.09 0.70
N ARG A 165 -4.07 17.07 -0.16
CA ARG A 165 -2.86 16.43 -0.70
C ARG A 165 -2.11 17.41 -1.61
N SER A 166 -2.83 18.11 -2.49
CA SER A 166 -2.31 19.19 -3.35
C SER A 166 -1.61 20.27 -2.52
N LYS A 167 -2.25 20.80 -1.46
CA LYS A 167 -1.65 21.85 -0.61
C LYS A 167 -0.33 21.46 0.04
N ARG A 168 -0.17 20.19 0.44
CA ARG A 168 1.11 19.71 1.00
C ARG A 168 2.19 19.62 -0.07
N TRP A 169 1.83 19.15 -1.26
CA TRP A 169 2.77 19.07 -2.38
C TRP A 169 3.17 20.46 -2.88
N THR A 170 2.25 21.42 -2.97
CA THR A 170 2.59 22.79 -3.40
C THR A 170 3.53 23.48 -2.40
N ALA A 171 3.36 23.26 -1.10
CA ALA A 171 4.28 23.78 -0.08
C ALA A 171 5.69 23.15 -0.16
N VAL A 172 5.79 21.85 -0.47
CA VAL A 172 7.08 21.18 -0.67
C VAL A 172 7.79 21.70 -1.91
N TRP A 173 7.07 21.82 -3.04
CA TRP A 173 7.64 22.34 -4.28
C TRP A 173 8.05 23.81 -4.17
N SER A 174 7.28 24.64 -3.46
CA SER A 174 7.66 26.05 -3.24
C SER A 174 8.90 26.18 -2.35
N ALA A 175 9.01 25.38 -1.29
CA ALA A 175 10.20 25.34 -0.45
C ALA A 175 11.44 24.89 -1.24
N LEU A 176 11.30 23.85 -2.06
CA LEU A 176 12.39 23.34 -2.89
C LEU A 176 12.85 24.40 -3.91
N ALA A 177 11.90 25.07 -4.58
CA ALA A 177 12.21 26.16 -5.52
C ALA A 177 12.95 27.34 -4.85
N LEU A 178 12.56 27.73 -3.63
CA LEU A 178 13.25 28.77 -2.85
C LEU A 178 14.69 28.37 -2.49
N ILE A 179 14.90 27.11 -2.11
CA ILE A 179 16.25 26.58 -1.82
C ILE A 179 17.11 26.61 -3.09
N THR A 180 16.57 26.20 -4.24
CA THR A 180 17.31 26.23 -5.52
C THR A 180 17.67 27.65 -5.93
N LEU A 181 16.75 28.60 -5.78
CA LEU A 181 16.99 30.02 -6.08
C LEU A 181 18.04 30.63 -5.15
N ALA A 182 17.98 30.33 -3.84
CA ALA A 182 18.98 30.80 -2.89
C ALA A 182 20.37 30.20 -3.19
N GLY A 183 20.43 28.93 -3.57
CA GLY A 183 21.67 28.25 -3.98
C GLY A 183 22.29 28.88 -5.23
N LEU A 184 21.48 29.12 -6.28
CA LEU A 184 21.93 29.80 -7.50
C LEU A 184 22.39 31.24 -7.23
N GLY A 185 21.65 31.98 -6.40
CA GLY A 185 22.03 33.34 -5.99
C GLY A 185 23.35 33.37 -5.22
N GLY A 186 23.53 32.46 -4.26
CA GLY A 186 24.78 32.31 -3.52
C GLY A 186 25.96 31.93 -4.41
N TYR A 187 25.75 31.03 -5.37
CA TYR A 187 26.77 30.63 -6.34
C TYR A 187 27.18 31.80 -7.26
N ALA A 188 26.23 32.60 -7.73
CA ALA A 188 26.51 33.78 -8.54
C ALA A 188 27.33 34.82 -7.76
N VAL A 189 26.96 35.10 -6.51
CA VAL A 189 27.74 36.01 -5.63
C VAL A 189 29.15 35.47 -5.38
N PHE A 190 29.28 34.16 -5.15
CA PHE A 190 30.58 33.50 -4.98
C PHE A 190 31.47 33.67 -6.22
N LEU A 191 30.95 33.40 -7.42
CA LEU A 191 31.67 33.63 -8.67
C LEU A 191 32.08 35.09 -8.85
N GLN A 192 31.19 36.03 -8.49
CA GLN A 192 31.48 37.46 -8.60
C GLN A 192 32.61 37.93 -7.66
N LEU A 193 32.68 37.36 -6.45
CA LEU A 193 33.75 37.63 -5.49
C LEU A 193 35.09 37.00 -5.92
N ASP A 194 35.06 35.78 -6.46
CA ASP A 194 36.25 35.05 -6.87
C ASP A 194 36.87 35.63 -8.17
N LEU A 195 36.03 36.12 -9.10
CA LEU A 195 36.49 36.79 -10.32
C LEU A 195 37.15 38.15 -10.05
N GLY A 196 36.78 38.84 -8.97
CA GLY A 196 37.29 40.18 -8.65
C GLY A 196 38.61 40.19 -7.86
N SER A 197 38.95 39.10 -7.17
CA SER A 197 40.10 39.07 -6.24
C SER A 197 40.77 37.71 -6.05
N GLY A 198 40.32 36.68 -6.77
CA GLY A 198 40.82 35.31 -6.63
C GLY A 198 42.09 35.00 -7.45
N PRO A 199 42.80 33.92 -7.08
CA PRO A 199 44.05 33.47 -7.72
C PRO A 199 43.89 33.14 -9.21
N VAL A 200 42.66 32.86 -9.67
CA VAL A 200 42.36 32.61 -11.09
C VAL A 200 42.48 33.89 -11.92
N GLY A 201 42.08 35.04 -11.35
CA GLY A 201 42.29 36.34 -11.98
C GLY A 201 43.78 36.65 -12.18
N GLN A 202 44.60 36.40 -11.15
CA GLN A 202 46.06 36.54 -11.26
C GLN A 202 46.67 35.58 -12.29
N TRP A 203 46.18 34.33 -12.38
CA TRP A 203 46.66 33.36 -13.36
C TRP A 203 46.28 33.72 -14.80
N LEU A 204 45.06 34.24 -15.03
CA LEU A 204 44.63 34.73 -16.35
C LEU A 204 45.41 35.98 -16.78
N SER A 205 45.64 36.94 -15.87
CA SER A 205 46.47 38.10 -16.16
C SER A 205 47.93 37.72 -16.49
N ALA A 206 48.48 36.71 -15.80
CA ALA A 206 49.82 36.20 -16.10
C ALA A 206 49.91 35.56 -17.50
N ARG A 207 48.87 34.87 -17.96
CA ARG A 207 48.81 34.29 -19.32
C ARG A 207 48.67 35.33 -20.42
N GLN A 208 47.96 36.42 -20.15
CA GLN A 208 47.75 37.48 -21.15
C GLN A 208 49.02 38.31 -21.36
N ALA A 209 49.83 38.48 -20.31
CA ALA A 209 51.15 39.10 -20.40
C ALA A 209 52.15 38.28 -21.23
N SER A 210 52.05 36.94 -21.24
CA SER A 210 52.98 36.11 -22.03
C SER A 210 52.67 36.10 -23.52
N THR A 211 51.41 36.27 -23.92
CA THR A 211 51.04 36.25 -25.35
C THR A 211 51.33 37.55 -26.10
N ASP A 212 51.49 38.67 -25.39
CA ASP A 212 51.81 39.95 -26.02
C ASP A 212 53.31 40.06 -26.35
N SER A 213 54.16 39.31 -25.64
CA SER A 213 55.61 39.31 -25.88
C SER A 213 56.03 38.50 -27.11
N ASP A 214 55.22 37.53 -27.55
CA ASP A 214 55.54 36.66 -28.70
C ASP A 214 54.94 37.16 -30.04
N ARG A 215 54.13 38.23 -30.03
CA ARG A 215 53.49 38.75 -31.25
C ARG A 215 54.28 39.86 -31.96
N ALA A 216 55.41 40.30 -31.42
CA ALA A 216 56.21 41.38 -32.02
C ALA A 216 57.09 40.96 -33.21
N ASP A 217 57.33 39.66 -33.47
CA ASP A 217 58.35 39.23 -34.45
C ASP A 217 57.84 38.40 -35.65
N VAL A 218 56.53 38.26 -35.87
CA VAL A 218 56.03 37.48 -37.02
C VAL A 218 55.59 38.40 -38.16
N ALA A 219 56.54 38.66 -39.06
CA ALA A 219 56.28 39.28 -40.36
C ALA A 219 55.24 38.47 -41.17
N PRO A 220 54.33 39.14 -41.90
CA PRO A 220 53.30 38.46 -42.69
C PRO A 220 53.92 37.82 -43.94
N GLY A 221 54.00 36.49 -43.95
CA GLY A 221 54.31 35.69 -45.14
C GLY A 221 53.06 35.51 -46.02
N PRO A 222 53.20 35.55 -47.36
CA PRO A 222 52.08 35.44 -48.28
C PRO A 222 51.69 33.97 -48.54
N ASN A 223 50.38 33.75 -48.64
CA ASN A 223 49.68 32.65 -49.31
C ASN A 223 50.03 31.21 -48.88
N ASP A 224 49.04 30.51 -48.34
CA ASP A 224 48.70 29.21 -48.94
C ASP A 224 47.22 28.89 -48.73
N GLU A 225 46.55 28.87 -49.87
CA GLU A 225 45.17 28.52 -50.11
C GLU A 225 45.10 27.00 -50.24
N VAL A 226 44.81 26.29 -49.15
CA VAL A 226 44.66 24.83 -49.18
C VAL A 226 43.22 24.43 -48.88
N HIS A 227 42.63 23.86 -49.92
CA HIS A 227 41.32 23.25 -50.02
C HIS A 227 40.87 22.42 -48.81
N ARG A 228 39.62 22.65 -48.41
CA ARG A 228 38.84 21.79 -47.52
C ARG A 228 37.89 20.93 -48.37
N PRO A 229 38.06 19.60 -48.48
CA PRO A 229 37.04 18.76 -49.06
C PRO A 229 35.93 18.50 -48.04
N GLN A 230 34.70 18.70 -48.49
CA GLN A 230 33.49 18.20 -47.84
C GLN A 230 33.47 16.67 -47.96
N ALA A 231 33.26 15.97 -46.86
CA ALA A 231 32.88 14.56 -46.87
C ALA A 231 31.66 14.38 -45.96
N ALA A 232 30.52 14.24 -46.62
CA ALA A 232 29.28 13.74 -46.05
C ALA A 232 29.43 12.25 -45.76
N VAL A 233 29.13 11.84 -44.53
CA VAL A 233 28.86 10.46 -44.12
C VAL A 233 27.81 10.63 -43.02
N GLY A 234 26.55 10.24 -43.19
CA GLY A 234 26.09 8.91 -43.56
C GLY A 234 25.39 8.37 -42.32
N GLU A 235 24.14 8.80 -42.14
CA GLU A 235 23.23 8.39 -41.07
C GLU A 235 22.82 6.94 -41.34
N ALA A 236 23.35 6.01 -40.55
CA ALA A 236 23.04 4.59 -40.62
C ALA A 236 22.38 4.14 -39.33
N ASP A 237 21.16 3.64 -39.50
CA ASP A 237 20.30 2.96 -38.54
C ASP A 237 21.07 2.03 -37.59
N LEU A 238 20.98 2.31 -36.30
CA LEU A 238 21.31 1.38 -35.23
C LEU A 238 20.00 0.90 -34.59
N LEU A 239 19.42 -0.15 -35.18
CA LEU A 239 18.46 -1.01 -34.48
C LEU A 239 19.23 -1.92 -33.52
N PRO A 240 18.85 -1.99 -32.22
CA PRO A 240 19.48 -2.93 -31.30
C PRO A 240 19.05 -4.37 -31.61
N PRO A 241 19.96 -5.36 -31.50
CA PRO A 241 19.61 -6.77 -31.61
C PRO A 241 18.73 -7.17 -30.43
N GLY A 242 17.60 -7.81 -30.73
CA GLY A 242 16.72 -8.42 -29.72
C GLY A 242 17.40 -9.62 -29.04
N PRO A 243 17.06 -9.92 -27.78
CA PRO A 243 17.58 -11.09 -27.09
C PRO A 243 16.94 -12.36 -27.66
N ASP A 244 17.78 -13.29 -28.09
CA ASP A 244 17.41 -14.65 -28.45
C ASP A 244 17.02 -15.43 -27.17
N ASP A 245 15.72 -15.57 -26.93
CA ASP A 245 15.13 -16.46 -25.93
C ASP A 245 14.87 -17.85 -26.55
N ASP A 246 15.91 -18.68 -26.64
CA ASP A 246 15.77 -20.12 -26.94
C ASP A 246 16.67 -20.95 -26.02
N ALA A 247 16.27 -21.04 -24.75
CA ALA A 247 16.80 -22.01 -23.80
C ALA A 247 15.67 -22.90 -23.29
N PRO A 248 15.54 -24.16 -23.74
CA PRO A 248 14.59 -25.10 -23.17
C PRO A 248 15.06 -25.51 -21.75
N PRO A 249 14.17 -25.55 -20.74
CA PRO A 249 14.55 -25.97 -19.40
C PRO A 249 14.88 -27.48 -19.37
N PRO A 250 16.00 -27.88 -18.74
CA PRO A 250 16.29 -29.28 -18.53
C PRO A 250 15.39 -29.87 -17.44
N GLY A 251 14.72 -30.96 -17.80
CA GLY A 251 14.76 -32.20 -17.03
C GLY A 251 14.09 -32.21 -15.66
N LEU A 252 12.87 -32.74 -15.64
CA LEU A 252 12.25 -33.37 -14.48
C LEU A 252 13.20 -34.39 -13.84
N ALA A 253 13.67 -34.12 -12.63
CA ALA A 253 14.22 -35.12 -11.73
C ALA A 253 13.23 -35.31 -10.57
N SER A 254 12.37 -36.31 -10.74
CA SER A 254 11.63 -36.97 -9.68
C SER A 254 12.62 -37.54 -8.67
N THR A 255 12.56 -37.07 -7.42
CA THR A 255 13.04 -37.83 -6.27
C THR A 255 11.82 -38.17 -5.44
N ASP A 256 11.34 -39.39 -5.66
CA ASP A 256 10.64 -40.17 -4.65
C ASP A 256 11.57 -40.39 -3.44
N GLU A 257 10.93 -40.76 -2.32
CA GLU A 257 11.52 -41.36 -1.11
C GLU A 257 12.13 -40.41 -0.07
N ALA A 258 11.36 -40.16 1.00
CA ALA A 258 11.81 -40.48 2.36
C ALA A 258 10.63 -40.39 3.34
N GLU A 259 10.06 -41.56 3.64
CA GLU A 259 9.47 -41.84 4.94
C GLU A 259 10.51 -41.56 6.04
N ALA A 260 10.15 -40.74 7.02
CA ALA A 260 10.80 -40.76 8.33
C ALA A 260 9.78 -40.32 9.39
N GLY A 261 9.42 -41.27 10.24
CA GLY A 261 8.52 -41.09 11.36
C GLY A 261 8.99 -40.03 12.36
N GLY A 262 8.02 -39.31 12.91
CA GLY A 262 8.14 -38.48 14.10
C GLY A 262 7.33 -39.08 15.25
N PRO A 263 7.87 -39.12 16.48
CA PRO A 263 7.36 -39.93 17.58
C PRO A 263 6.07 -39.38 18.21
N ALA A 264 5.35 -40.32 18.82
CA ALA A 264 4.21 -40.10 19.70
C ALA A 264 4.51 -39.03 20.77
N VAL A 265 3.65 -38.02 20.82
CA VAL A 265 3.58 -37.06 21.94
C VAL A 265 2.56 -37.63 22.94
N GLU A 266 3.07 -38.13 24.06
CA GLU A 266 2.24 -38.47 25.22
C GLU A 266 1.71 -37.20 25.92
N PRO A 267 0.54 -37.29 26.59
CA PRO A 267 -0.15 -36.15 27.19
C PRO A 267 0.49 -35.72 28.51
N GLY A 268 1.08 -34.51 28.51
CA GLY A 268 1.48 -33.82 29.73
C GLY A 268 0.27 -33.39 30.55
N THR A 269 0.04 -34.10 31.64
CA THR A 269 -0.66 -33.63 32.84
C THR A 269 0.29 -32.70 33.60
N GLY A 270 -0.19 -31.55 34.09
CA GLY A 270 0.66 -30.70 34.95
C GLY A 270 0.19 -29.26 35.08
N GLU A 271 -0.57 -29.03 36.15
CA GLU A 271 -0.50 -27.84 37.03
C GLU A 271 -0.90 -26.47 36.49
N GLU A 272 -2.09 -26.05 36.92
CA GLU A 272 -2.46 -24.65 37.13
C GLU A 272 -1.64 -24.05 38.30
N PRO A 273 -0.94 -22.92 38.10
CA PRO A 273 -0.55 -22.07 39.20
C PRO A 273 -1.52 -20.88 39.30
N GLY A 274 -2.28 -20.89 40.39
CA GLY A 274 -2.41 -19.76 41.32
C GLY A 274 -2.81 -18.41 40.75
N GLU A 275 -4.09 -18.11 40.91
CA GLU A 275 -4.56 -16.74 41.17
C GLU A 275 -3.80 -16.16 42.37
N ASP A 276 -2.95 -15.18 42.13
CA ASP A 276 -2.54 -14.22 43.16
C ASP A 276 -2.39 -12.84 42.53
N GLY A 277 -3.23 -11.92 43.02
CA GLY A 277 -3.33 -10.56 42.55
C GLY A 277 -2.07 -9.74 42.78
N VAL A 278 -1.78 -8.84 41.85
CA VAL A 278 -0.99 -7.65 42.15
C VAL A 278 -1.72 -6.40 41.67
N ALA A 279 -2.09 -5.64 42.70
CA ALA A 279 -2.51 -4.26 42.70
C ALA A 279 -1.73 -3.34 41.73
N GLY A 280 -2.50 -2.50 41.03
CA GLY A 280 -2.30 -1.06 41.02
C GLY A 280 -0.92 -0.51 40.62
N ALA A 281 -0.71 -0.32 39.32
CA ALA A 281 0.28 0.64 38.82
C ALA A 281 -0.43 1.88 38.27
N ARG A 282 -0.52 2.90 39.13
CA ARG A 282 -0.82 4.29 38.78
C ARG A 282 0.18 4.79 37.74
N ILE A 283 -0.24 5.09 36.51
CA ILE A 283 0.55 5.95 35.62
C ILE A 283 0.08 7.39 35.81
N ARG A 284 0.80 8.10 36.67
CA ARG A 284 0.82 9.56 36.76
C ARG A 284 1.52 10.10 35.51
N THR A 285 0.81 10.95 34.79
CA THR A 285 1.21 12.28 34.33
C THR A 285 2.71 12.60 34.28
N LEU A 286 3.24 12.88 33.09
CA LEU A 286 4.24 13.94 32.89
C LEU A 286 3.98 14.70 31.60
N SER A 287 3.17 15.74 31.72
CA SER A 287 3.25 16.95 30.91
C SER A 287 4.50 17.73 31.34
N ARG A 288 5.51 17.83 30.48
CA ARG A 288 6.60 18.83 30.50
C ARG A 288 7.30 18.76 29.14
N LEU A 289 7.78 19.81 28.48
CA LEU A 289 7.73 21.27 28.60
C LEU A 289 8.59 21.77 27.41
N ARG A 290 8.26 22.95 26.87
CA ARG A 290 9.17 23.92 26.21
C ARG A 290 9.80 23.50 24.86
N GLY A 291 9.85 24.34 23.82
CA GLY A 291 9.87 25.81 23.81
C GLY A 291 11.31 26.31 23.75
N LEU A 292 11.85 26.43 22.54
CA LEU A 292 13.04 27.21 22.15
C LEU A 292 12.67 27.77 20.75
N ARG A 293 12.31 29.05 20.65
CA ARG A 293 13.21 30.19 20.36
C ARG A 293 14.01 30.00 19.08
#